data_AF-A0AAW1S7F7-F1
#
_entry.id   AF-A0AAW1S7F7-F1
#
_cell.length_a   1.000
_cell.length_b   1.000
_cell.length_c   1.000
_cell.angle_alpha   90.00
_cell.angle_beta   90.00
_cell.angle_gamma   90.00
#
_symmetry.space_group_name_H-M   'P 1'
#
loop_
_entity.id
_entity.type
_entity.pdbx_description
1 polymer ?
#
loop_
_entity_poly.entity_id
_entity_poly.type
_entity_poly.pdbx_seq_one_letter_code
_entity_poly.pdbx_strand_id
1 'polypeptide(L)'
;MPGSGHRLFLIDRKLVAPVGSDGGPIEDFNVLGATANVYKVRVSRHPSCTCPDHGKGNVCKHLLFVMLRVIRLAETDPLVWQRALLTSEAEQVLAGERSTRMDEAVMAAESVRQQYQRMTGKTEAGAAADAARDEGRRAVEGDCPICFEDLQAAAEGNQEPLVFCKECGNSVHRQCFERWTSSKRASGDAITCVLCRAPWDVPADPGEGGKSTYVNLASHSDAHRGGGASLQDLYGDRAVWIQANQGLMGRRAAANLWASSQGRI
;
A
#
# COMPACT_ATOMS: atom_id res chain seq x y z
N MET A 1 -15.23 13.91 -13.10
CA MET A 1 -16.16 14.59 -12.17
C MET A 1 -15.71 16.03 -11.94
N PRO A 2 -16.40 17.02 -12.53
CA PRO A 2 -16.10 18.43 -12.27
C PRO A 2 -16.34 18.73 -10.78
N GLY A 3 -15.33 19.26 -10.08
CA GLY A 3 -15.43 19.66 -8.67
C GLY A 3 -14.91 18.68 -7.62
N SER A 4 -14.45 17.47 -7.98
CA SER A 4 -13.79 16.59 -6.99
C SER A 4 -12.32 16.99 -6.84
N GLY A 5 -11.99 17.71 -5.75
CA GLY A 5 -10.64 18.06 -5.33
C GLY A 5 -9.85 16.86 -4.79
N HIS A 6 -9.80 15.75 -5.54
CA HIS A 6 -9.06 14.56 -5.15
C HIS A 6 -7.57 14.88 -5.03
N ARG A 7 -7.08 14.97 -3.78
CA ARG A 7 -5.68 15.28 -3.46
C ARG A 7 -4.80 14.04 -3.56
N LEU A 8 -4.91 13.29 -4.67
CA LEU A 8 -4.09 12.11 -4.93
C LEU A 8 -3.15 12.38 -6.11
N PHE A 9 -1.86 12.11 -5.91
CA PHE A 9 -0.84 12.39 -6.91
C PHE A 9 0.18 11.25 -6.99
N LEU A 10 0.69 10.96 -8.19
CA LEU A 10 1.77 10.00 -8.41
C LEU A 10 3.13 10.67 -8.14
N ILE A 11 3.93 10.09 -7.25
CA ILE A 11 5.28 10.60 -6.96
C ILE A 11 6.28 9.99 -7.95
N ASP A 12 6.35 8.66 -7.98
CA ASP A 12 7.20 7.91 -8.89
C ASP A 12 6.60 6.53 -9.15
N ARG A 13 7.20 5.83 -10.11
CA ARG A 13 6.93 4.43 -10.43
C ARG A 13 8.25 3.67 -10.56
N LYS A 14 8.24 2.38 -10.23
CA LYS A 14 9.40 1.48 -10.28
C LYS A 14 8.95 0.18 -10.91
N LEU A 15 9.50 -0.13 -12.08
CA LEU A 15 9.38 -1.46 -12.67
C LEU A 15 10.12 -2.46 -11.76
N VAL A 16 9.42 -3.50 -11.33
CA VAL A 16 9.97 -4.55 -10.46
C VAL A 16 10.20 -5.83 -11.27
N ALA A 17 9.23 -6.21 -12.10
CA ALA A 17 9.34 -7.33 -13.03
C ALA A 17 8.69 -6.95 -14.38
N PRO A 18 9.40 -7.06 -15.51
CA PRO A 18 8.85 -6.74 -16.83
C PRO A 18 7.76 -7.73 -17.28
N VAL A 19 7.02 -7.36 -18.32
CA VAL A 19 6.09 -8.25 -19.03
C VAL A 19 6.85 -9.50 -19.52
N GLY A 20 6.22 -10.67 -19.39
CA GLY A 20 6.85 -11.96 -19.70
C GLY A 20 7.72 -12.54 -18.58
N SER A 21 7.81 -11.89 -17.40
CA SER A 21 8.47 -12.47 -16.23
C SER A 21 7.71 -13.70 -15.70
N ASP A 22 8.44 -14.66 -15.15
CA ASP A 22 7.83 -15.78 -14.44
C ASP A 22 7.03 -15.28 -13.22
N GLY A 23 5.81 -15.79 -13.04
CA GLY A 23 4.85 -15.26 -12.07
C GLY A 23 4.11 -13.97 -12.49
N GLY A 24 4.44 -13.37 -13.64
CA GLY A 24 3.79 -12.19 -14.21
C GLY A 24 4.47 -10.85 -13.88
N PRO A 25 4.08 -9.76 -14.57
CA PRO A 25 4.71 -8.45 -14.41
C PRO A 25 4.34 -7.78 -13.09
N ILE A 26 5.25 -6.94 -12.59
CA ILE A 26 5.10 -6.21 -11.33
C ILE A 26 5.62 -4.78 -11.49
N GLU A 27 4.79 -3.80 -11.14
CA GLU A 27 5.18 -2.39 -11.05
C GLU A 27 4.72 -1.78 -9.71
N ASP A 28 5.63 -1.07 -9.04
CA ASP A 28 5.36 -0.34 -7.80
C ASP A 28 5.14 1.16 -8.11
N PHE A 29 4.11 1.76 -7.51
CA PHE A 29 3.75 3.17 -7.61
C PHE A 29 3.75 3.81 -6.23
N ASN A 30 4.46 4.92 -6.04
CA ASN A 30 4.37 5.69 -4.80
C ASN A 30 3.33 6.81 -4.99
N VAL A 31 2.24 6.73 -4.22
CA VAL A 31 1.09 7.62 -4.34
C VAL A 31 1.03 8.53 -3.11
N LEU A 32 1.01 9.84 -3.33
CA LEU A 32 0.67 10.83 -2.31
C LEU A 32 -0.85 10.78 -2.09
N GLY A 33 -1.28 10.36 -0.90
CA GLY A 33 -2.70 10.31 -0.53
C GLY A 33 -3.24 11.67 -0.07
N ALA A 34 -4.56 11.74 0.13
CA ALA A 34 -5.26 13.00 0.44
C ALA A 34 -4.88 13.69 1.77
N THR A 35 -4.21 12.97 2.67
CA THR A 35 -3.63 13.50 3.93
C THR A 35 -2.12 13.70 3.83
N ALA A 36 -1.59 13.74 2.60
CA ALA A 36 -0.17 13.81 2.26
C ALA A 36 0.71 12.65 2.77
N ASN A 37 0.12 11.56 3.29
CA ASN A 37 0.86 10.33 3.52
C ASN A 37 1.17 9.64 2.20
N VAL A 38 2.37 9.11 2.07
CA VAL A 38 2.77 8.31 0.90
C VAL A 38 2.44 6.85 1.11
N TYR A 39 1.73 6.27 0.15
CA TYR A 39 1.38 4.85 0.11
C TYR A 39 1.99 4.19 -1.12
N LYS A 40 2.55 2.98 -0.95
CA LYS A 40 3.00 2.17 -2.06
C LYS A 40 1.84 1.34 -2.58
N VAL A 41 1.57 1.44 -3.86
CA VAL A 41 0.61 0.60 -4.60
C VAL A 41 1.43 -0.31 -5.51
N ARG A 42 1.20 -1.61 -5.44
CA ARG A 42 1.78 -2.60 -6.35
C ARG A 42 0.70 -3.11 -7.29
N VAL A 43 0.95 -3.03 -8.59
CA VAL A 43 0.14 -3.71 -9.59
C VAL A 43 0.90 -4.95 -10.04
N SER A 44 0.23 -6.09 -9.93
CA SER A 44 0.70 -7.41 -10.32
C SER A 44 -0.53 -8.32 -10.43
N ARG A 45 -0.32 -9.64 -10.54
CA ARG A 45 -1.40 -10.64 -10.37
C ARG A 45 -2.20 -10.48 -9.08
N HIS A 46 -1.60 -9.91 -8.02
CA HIS A 46 -2.26 -9.63 -6.76
C HIS A 46 -2.05 -8.15 -6.39
N PRO A 47 -2.88 -7.24 -6.94
CA PRO A 47 -2.75 -5.81 -6.67
C PRO A 47 -2.86 -5.53 -5.17
N SER A 48 -1.94 -4.71 -4.66
CA SER A 48 -1.88 -4.40 -3.23
C SER A 48 -1.53 -2.95 -2.93
N CYS A 49 -1.87 -2.49 -1.73
CA CYS A 49 -1.54 -1.15 -1.27
C CYS A 49 -1.18 -1.15 0.22
N THR A 50 -0.19 -0.35 0.61
CA THR A 50 0.22 -0.22 2.01
C THR A 50 -0.74 0.61 2.87
N CYS A 51 -1.86 1.10 2.33
CA CYS A 51 -2.78 1.93 3.09
C CYS A 51 -3.67 1.12 4.05
N PRO A 52 -4.16 1.71 5.15
CA PRO A 52 -4.99 1.02 6.13
C PRO A 52 -6.29 0.42 5.57
N ASP A 53 -6.86 1.04 4.54
CA ASP A 53 -8.09 0.58 3.91
C ASP A 53 -7.89 -0.75 3.16
N HIS A 54 -6.77 -0.87 2.43
CA HIS A 54 -6.40 -2.13 1.80
C HIS A 54 -6.01 -3.20 2.82
N GLY A 55 -5.37 -2.81 3.93
CA GLY A 55 -5.09 -3.72 5.05
C GLY A 55 -6.33 -4.38 5.65
N LYS A 56 -7.53 -3.79 5.45
CA LYS A 56 -8.84 -4.37 5.82
C LYS A 56 -9.43 -5.29 4.75
N GLY A 57 -8.74 -5.52 3.64
CA GLY A 57 -9.19 -6.35 2.53
C GLY A 57 -9.99 -5.62 1.44
N ASN A 58 -10.05 -4.28 1.47
CA ASN A 58 -10.81 -3.48 0.50
C ASN A 58 -9.99 -3.12 -0.74
N VAL A 59 -10.70 -2.86 -1.86
CA VAL A 59 -10.14 -2.13 -2.99
C VAL A 59 -10.10 -0.65 -2.62
N CYS A 60 -8.92 -0.17 -2.24
CA CYS A 60 -8.76 1.17 -1.73
C CYS A 60 -8.72 2.23 -2.83
N LYS A 61 -8.99 3.49 -2.46
CA LYS A 61 -8.90 4.63 -3.37
C LYS A 61 -7.53 4.81 -4.05
N HIS A 62 -6.43 4.35 -3.44
CA HIS A 62 -5.10 4.45 -4.05
C HIS A 62 -4.91 3.44 -5.19
N LEU A 63 -5.47 2.23 -5.06
CA LEU A 63 -5.54 1.24 -6.15
C LEU A 63 -6.39 1.79 -7.30
N LEU A 64 -7.59 2.29 -6.98
CA LEU A 64 -8.48 2.88 -7.99
C LEU A 64 -7.82 4.06 -8.71
N PHE A 65 -7.12 4.94 -7.98
CA PHE A 65 -6.35 6.02 -8.56
C PHE A 65 -5.27 5.52 -9.53
N VAL A 66 -4.51 4.49 -9.15
CA VAL A 66 -3.50 3.92 -10.05
C VAL A 66 -4.15 3.29 -11.29
N MET A 67 -5.18 2.47 -11.14
CA MET A 67 -5.83 1.81 -12.28
C MET A 67 -6.50 2.82 -13.23
N LEU A 68 -7.23 3.80 -12.70
CA LEU A 68 -8.05 4.72 -13.50
C LEU A 68 -7.30 5.96 -14.01
N ARG A 69 -6.32 6.48 -13.26
CA ARG A 69 -5.69 7.78 -13.57
C ARG A 69 -4.24 7.60 -14.02
N VAL A 70 -3.50 6.68 -13.38
CA VAL A 70 -2.09 6.43 -13.72
C VAL A 70 -1.95 5.48 -14.91
N ILE A 71 -2.55 4.29 -14.84
CA ILE A 71 -2.56 3.30 -15.92
C ILE A 71 -3.67 3.61 -16.94
N ARG A 72 -4.74 4.28 -16.51
CA ARG A 72 -5.79 4.82 -17.37
C ARG A 72 -6.68 3.76 -18.01
N LEU A 73 -7.01 2.71 -17.26
CA LEU A 73 -8.09 1.81 -17.62
C LEU A 73 -9.41 2.57 -17.74
N ALA A 74 -10.30 2.12 -18.62
CA ALA A 74 -11.63 2.67 -18.72
C ALA A 74 -12.40 2.48 -17.40
N GLU A 75 -13.25 3.43 -17.02
CA GLU A 75 -14.07 3.34 -15.80
C GLU A 75 -15.01 2.12 -15.79
N THR A 76 -15.32 1.58 -16.97
CA THR A 76 -16.15 0.38 -17.16
C THR A 76 -15.33 -0.91 -17.24
N ASP A 77 -13.99 -0.84 -17.24
CA ASP A 77 -13.14 -2.03 -17.32
C ASP A 77 -13.18 -2.79 -15.98
N PRO A 78 -13.63 -4.06 -15.95
CA PRO A 78 -13.75 -4.82 -14.71
C PRO A 78 -12.43 -5.03 -13.98
N LEU A 79 -11.29 -4.97 -14.67
CA LEU A 79 -9.96 -5.14 -14.07
C LEU A 79 -9.64 -4.02 -13.05
N VAL A 80 -10.36 -2.89 -13.10
CA VAL A 80 -10.17 -1.76 -12.17
C VAL A 80 -10.40 -2.15 -10.70
N TRP A 81 -11.36 -3.04 -10.43
CA TRP A 81 -11.76 -3.41 -9.06
C TRP A 81 -11.58 -4.90 -8.73
N GLN A 82 -10.95 -5.67 -9.61
CA GLN A 82 -10.60 -7.05 -9.32
C GLN A 82 -9.51 -7.15 -8.23
N ARG A 83 -9.66 -8.13 -7.34
CA ARG A 83 -8.71 -8.38 -6.24
C ARG A 83 -7.50 -9.21 -6.65
N ALA A 84 -7.63 -9.93 -7.77
CA ALA A 84 -6.57 -10.70 -8.38
C ALA A 84 -6.77 -10.66 -9.90
N LEU A 85 -5.66 -10.62 -10.63
CA LEU A 85 -5.60 -10.63 -12.08
C LEU A 85 -4.99 -11.96 -12.54
N LEU A 86 -5.43 -12.44 -13.69
CA LEU A 86 -4.71 -13.45 -14.44
C LEU A 86 -3.35 -12.89 -14.90
N THR A 87 -2.39 -13.78 -15.19
CA THR A 87 -1.09 -13.37 -15.72
C THR A 87 -1.26 -12.50 -16.97
N SER A 88 -2.07 -12.95 -17.93
CA SER A 88 -2.36 -12.22 -19.17
C SER A 88 -3.07 -10.88 -18.93
N GLU A 89 -3.94 -10.79 -17.94
CA GLU A 89 -4.60 -9.53 -17.57
C GLU A 89 -3.60 -8.54 -16.97
N ALA A 90 -2.73 -8.99 -16.06
CA ALA A 90 -1.67 -8.16 -15.50
C ALA A 90 -0.69 -7.68 -16.59
N GLU A 91 -0.38 -8.52 -17.57
CA GLU A 91 0.41 -8.15 -18.75
C GLU A 91 -0.28 -7.09 -19.59
N GLN A 92 -1.54 -7.28 -19.98
CA GLN A 92 -2.29 -6.28 -20.75
C GLN A 92 -2.39 -4.93 -20.02
N VAL A 93 -2.57 -4.97 -18.70
CA VAL A 93 -2.66 -3.76 -17.86
C VAL A 93 -1.31 -3.03 -17.80
N LEU A 94 -0.21 -3.74 -17.53
CA LEU A 94 1.12 -3.11 -17.35
C LEU A 94 1.86 -2.83 -18.67
N ALA A 95 1.53 -3.53 -19.76
CA ALA A 95 1.95 -3.19 -21.11
C ALA A 95 1.24 -1.95 -21.66
N GLY A 96 0.18 -1.49 -21.00
CA GLY A 96 -0.62 -0.34 -21.42
C GLY A 96 -1.56 -0.64 -22.60
N GLU A 97 -1.78 -1.90 -22.94
CA GLU A 97 -2.67 -2.31 -24.05
C GLU A 97 -4.13 -1.90 -23.80
N ARG A 98 -4.51 -1.77 -22.52
CA ARG A 98 -5.84 -1.32 -22.08
C ARG A 98 -5.90 0.17 -21.71
N SER A 99 -4.79 0.90 -21.81
CA SER A 99 -4.72 2.30 -21.44
C SER A 99 -5.50 3.18 -22.41
N THR A 100 -6.43 3.97 -21.88
CA THR A 100 -7.14 5.01 -22.62
C THR A 100 -6.32 6.30 -22.69
N ARG A 101 -6.49 7.10 -23.76
CA ARG A 101 -5.83 8.41 -23.90
C ARG A 101 -6.55 9.46 -23.06
N MET A 102 -5.83 10.13 -22.17
CA MET A 102 -6.26 11.33 -21.43
C MET A 102 -5.06 12.27 -21.20
N ASP A 103 -5.28 13.59 -21.28
CA ASP A 103 -4.23 14.63 -21.26
C ASP A 103 -3.93 15.22 -19.86
N GLU A 104 -4.44 14.64 -18.78
CA GLU A 104 -4.29 15.23 -17.43
C GLU A 104 -3.01 14.75 -16.71
N ALA A 105 -2.27 15.72 -16.13
CA ALA A 105 -1.06 15.46 -15.35
C ALA A 105 -1.42 14.85 -13.98
N VAL A 106 -1.01 13.61 -13.75
CA VAL A 106 -1.26 12.86 -12.49
C VAL A 106 -0.09 12.97 -11.51
N MET A 107 1.04 13.50 -11.96
CA MET A 107 2.28 13.61 -11.19
C MET A 107 2.17 14.64 -10.07
N ALA A 108 2.78 14.36 -8.93
CA ALA A 108 2.99 15.31 -7.86
C ALA A 108 3.94 16.42 -8.31
N ALA A 109 3.81 17.60 -7.67
CA ALA A 109 4.72 18.71 -7.88
C ALA A 109 6.19 18.28 -7.69
N GLU A 110 7.08 18.88 -8.47
CA GLU A 110 8.51 18.56 -8.46
C GLU A 110 9.12 18.67 -7.04
N SER A 111 8.71 19.67 -6.26
CA SER A 111 9.12 19.86 -4.86
C SER A 111 8.79 18.65 -3.97
N VAL A 112 7.60 18.06 -4.14
CA VAL A 112 7.16 16.86 -3.41
C VAL A 112 8.02 15.67 -3.81
N ARG A 113 8.26 15.48 -5.11
CA ARG A 113 9.04 14.35 -5.64
C ARG A 113 10.49 14.39 -5.17
N GLN A 114 11.13 15.55 -5.24
CA GLN A 114 12.50 15.72 -4.73
C GLN A 114 12.58 15.50 -3.22
N GLN A 115 11.60 15.99 -2.45
CA GLN A 115 11.60 15.78 -1.01
C GLN A 115 11.43 14.29 -0.65
N TYR A 116 10.55 13.58 -1.35
CA TYR A 116 10.38 12.14 -1.16
C TYR A 116 11.68 11.38 -1.44
N GLN A 117 12.40 11.72 -2.51
CA GLN A 117 13.69 11.11 -2.85
C GLN A 117 14.73 11.34 -1.75
N ARG A 118 14.84 12.56 -1.23
CA ARG A 118 15.74 12.90 -0.11
C ARG A 118 15.40 12.09 1.16
N MET A 119 14.12 11.97 1.51
CA MET A 119 13.69 11.27 2.71
C MET A 119 13.82 9.74 2.62
N THR A 120 13.71 9.17 1.41
CA THR A 120 13.75 7.72 1.20
C THR A 120 15.13 7.19 0.80
N GLY A 121 16.15 8.06 0.75
CA GLY A 121 17.50 7.67 0.34
C GLY A 121 17.59 7.27 -1.15
N LYS A 122 16.60 7.62 -1.97
CA LYS A 122 16.62 7.44 -3.42
C LYS A 122 17.45 8.53 -4.10
N THR A 123 18.73 8.64 -3.72
CA THR A 123 19.78 8.89 -4.70
C THR A 123 20.18 7.54 -5.30
N GLU A 124 20.99 7.47 -6.35
CA GLU A 124 21.37 6.21 -7.03
C GLU A 124 21.90 5.10 -6.09
N ALA A 125 22.23 5.42 -4.83
CA ALA A 125 22.57 4.50 -3.75
C ALA A 125 21.38 3.68 -3.17
N GLY A 126 20.12 4.11 -3.37
CA GLY A 126 18.93 3.43 -2.81
C GLY A 126 18.54 2.12 -3.51
N ALA A 127 19.01 1.89 -4.73
CA ALA A 127 18.87 0.59 -5.41
C ALA A 127 19.68 -0.51 -4.71
N ALA A 128 20.81 -0.15 -4.10
CA ALA A 128 21.60 -1.05 -3.28
C ALA A 128 20.91 -1.38 -1.95
N ALA A 129 20.03 -0.54 -1.41
CA ALA A 129 19.34 -0.81 -0.14
C ALA A 129 18.19 -1.82 -0.25
N ASP A 130 17.48 -1.87 -1.40
CA ASP A 130 16.49 -2.93 -1.66
C ASP A 130 17.16 -4.27 -2.03
N ALA A 131 18.36 -4.24 -2.62
CA ALA A 131 19.22 -5.43 -2.79
C ALA A 131 19.90 -5.86 -1.47
N ALA A 132 20.25 -4.90 -0.61
CA ALA A 132 20.81 -5.14 0.73
C ALA A 132 19.75 -5.65 1.73
N ARG A 133 18.45 -5.57 1.39
CA ARG A 133 17.39 -6.27 2.13
C ARG A 133 17.40 -7.78 1.92
N ASP A 134 18.22 -8.29 1.01
CA ASP A 134 18.48 -9.73 0.82
C ASP A 134 19.94 -10.09 1.19
N GLU A 135 20.75 -9.09 1.56
CA GLU A 135 22.15 -9.28 1.96
C GLU A 135 22.18 -9.74 3.42
N GLY A 136 22.30 -11.06 3.60
CA GLY A 136 22.27 -11.74 4.89
C GLY A 136 21.21 -12.84 5.02
N ARG A 137 20.34 -13.02 4.01
CA ARG A 137 19.38 -14.13 3.99
C ARG A 137 20.09 -15.43 3.57
N ARG A 138 19.96 -16.49 4.40
CA ARG A 138 20.42 -17.84 4.02
C ARG A 138 19.44 -18.45 3.01
N ALA A 139 19.92 -19.43 2.23
CA ALA A 139 19.06 -20.28 1.42
C ALA A 139 17.92 -20.83 2.28
N VAL A 140 16.70 -20.82 1.74
CA VAL A 140 15.53 -21.35 2.43
C VAL A 140 15.58 -22.86 2.30
N GLU A 141 16.14 -23.51 3.32
CA GLU A 141 16.26 -24.97 3.40
C GLU A 141 15.71 -25.45 4.75
N GLY A 142 14.94 -26.54 4.73
CA GLY A 142 14.41 -27.21 5.91
C GLY A 142 13.07 -26.65 6.43
N ASP A 143 12.73 -27.03 7.66
CA ASP A 143 11.41 -26.79 8.25
C ASP A 143 11.38 -25.51 9.10
N CYS A 144 10.19 -24.92 9.21
CA CYS A 144 9.96 -23.78 10.09
C CYS A 144 10.13 -24.21 11.56
N PRO A 145 11.01 -23.59 12.36
CA PRO A 145 11.24 -23.95 13.76
C PRO A 145 10.05 -23.70 14.70
N ILE A 146 8.96 -23.11 14.19
CA ILE A 146 7.76 -22.79 14.96
C ILE A 146 6.64 -23.81 14.69
N CYS A 147 6.36 -24.13 13.42
CA CYS A 147 5.30 -25.08 13.05
C CYS A 147 5.81 -26.44 12.57
N PHE A 148 7.12 -26.60 12.34
CA PHE A 148 7.76 -27.80 11.79
C PHE A 148 7.24 -28.21 10.40
N GLU A 149 6.77 -27.23 9.62
CA GLU A 149 6.36 -27.41 8.23
C GLU A 149 7.42 -26.86 7.28
N ASP A 150 7.51 -27.45 6.09
CA ASP A 150 8.50 -27.17 5.05
C ASP A 150 8.44 -25.70 4.58
N LEU A 151 9.57 -24.97 4.71
CA LEU A 151 9.69 -23.57 4.29
C LEU A 151 9.84 -23.43 2.76
N GLN A 152 10.35 -24.46 2.09
CA GLN A 152 10.61 -24.49 0.65
C GLN A 152 9.30 -24.63 -0.13
N ALA A 153 8.35 -25.40 0.39
CA ALA A 153 6.99 -25.45 -0.15
C ALA A 153 6.30 -24.06 -0.16
N ALA A 154 6.56 -23.23 0.87
CA ALA A 154 6.07 -21.86 0.94
C ALA A 154 6.80 -20.89 -0.02
N ALA A 155 8.09 -21.14 -0.29
CA ALA A 155 8.91 -20.34 -1.19
C ALA A 155 8.64 -20.63 -2.69
N GLU A 156 8.31 -21.87 -3.04
CA GLU A 156 8.10 -22.32 -4.44
C GLU A 156 6.61 -22.24 -4.87
N GLY A 157 5.67 -22.27 -3.92
CA GLY A 157 4.22 -22.43 -4.20
C GLY A 157 3.33 -21.21 -3.94
N ASN A 158 3.85 -20.04 -3.58
CA ASN A 158 3.08 -18.80 -3.30
C ASN A 158 2.01 -18.94 -2.17
N GLN A 159 2.19 -19.87 -1.22
CA GLN A 159 1.18 -20.12 -0.18
C GLN A 159 1.44 -19.35 1.13
N GLU A 160 2.69 -19.09 1.53
CA GLU A 160 2.97 -18.31 2.76
C GLU A 160 4.21 -17.40 2.65
N PRO A 161 4.08 -16.08 2.95
CA PRO A 161 5.22 -15.18 2.92
C PRO A 161 6.21 -15.51 4.04
N LEU A 162 7.50 -15.51 3.71
CA LEU A 162 8.59 -15.73 4.67
C LEU A 162 9.14 -14.40 5.22
N VAL A 163 9.60 -14.43 6.46
CA VAL A 163 10.41 -13.38 7.09
C VAL A 163 11.72 -14.00 7.58
N PHE A 164 12.81 -13.24 7.63
CA PHE A 164 14.11 -13.77 8.02
C PHE A 164 14.81 -12.89 9.06
N CYS A 165 15.71 -13.51 9.82
CA CYS A 165 16.51 -12.82 10.81
C CYS A 165 17.69 -12.11 10.14
N LYS A 166 17.89 -10.81 10.41
CA LYS A 166 19.05 -10.08 9.85
C LYS A 166 20.40 -10.53 10.42
N GLU A 167 20.39 -11.11 11.62
CA GLU A 167 21.61 -11.53 12.32
C GLU A 167 22.06 -12.94 11.92
N CYS A 168 21.14 -13.92 11.91
CA CYS A 168 21.49 -15.30 11.56
C CYS A 168 21.07 -15.74 10.16
N GLY A 169 20.24 -14.95 9.46
CA GLY A 169 19.81 -15.20 8.09
C GLY A 169 18.74 -16.27 7.90
N ASN A 170 18.32 -16.96 8.96
CA ASN A 170 17.31 -18.02 8.88
C ASN A 170 15.90 -17.47 8.68
N SER A 171 15.09 -18.19 7.90
CA SER A 171 13.72 -17.82 7.55
C SER A 171 12.67 -18.56 8.38
N VAL A 172 11.51 -17.94 8.57
CA VAL A 172 10.32 -18.51 9.18
C VAL A 172 9.08 -18.01 8.44
N HIS A 173 7.96 -18.74 8.50
CA HIS A 173 6.68 -18.23 8.00
C HIS A 173 6.29 -16.94 8.73
N ARG A 174 5.80 -15.94 7.99
CA ARG A 174 5.34 -14.67 8.55
C ARG A 174 4.29 -14.88 9.64
N GLN A 175 3.32 -15.76 9.39
CA GLN A 175 2.24 -16.03 10.34
C GLN A 175 2.78 -16.68 11.63
N CYS A 176 3.73 -17.59 11.50
CA CYS A 176 4.42 -18.20 12.64
C CYS A 176 5.18 -17.15 13.47
N PHE A 177 5.88 -16.23 12.79
CA PHE A 177 6.58 -15.14 13.46
C PHE A 177 5.61 -14.17 14.16
N GLU A 178 4.50 -13.80 13.54
CA GLU A 178 3.48 -12.93 14.15
C GLU A 178 2.91 -13.54 15.43
N ARG A 179 2.63 -14.86 15.46
CA ARG A 179 2.21 -15.57 16.69
C ARG A 179 3.29 -15.53 17.78
N TRP A 180 4.55 -15.77 17.41
CA TRP A 180 5.68 -15.70 18.34
C TRP A 180 5.82 -14.30 18.97
N THR A 181 5.80 -13.25 18.14
CA THR A 181 5.91 -11.87 18.63
C THR A 181 4.73 -11.46 19.51
N SER A 182 3.51 -11.91 19.19
CA SER A 182 2.31 -11.66 20.00
C SER A 182 2.42 -12.28 21.39
N SER A 183 2.94 -13.51 21.49
CA SER A 183 3.22 -14.17 22.77
C SER A 183 4.26 -13.41 23.58
N LYS A 184 5.37 -12.97 22.96
CA LYS A 184 6.41 -12.19 23.63
C LYS A 184 5.90 -10.84 24.14
N ARG A 185 5.08 -10.13 23.34
CA ARG A 185 4.41 -8.89 23.76
C ARG A 185 3.47 -9.12 24.95
N ALA A 186 2.69 -10.20 24.92
CA ALA A 186 1.78 -10.53 26.03
C ALA A 186 2.53 -10.84 27.35
N SER A 187 3.73 -11.41 27.26
CA SER A 187 4.61 -11.66 28.41
C SER A 187 5.47 -10.45 28.82
N GLY A 188 5.45 -9.35 28.06
CA GLY A 188 6.31 -8.19 28.30
C GLY A 188 7.78 -8.39 27.94
N ASP A 189 8.09 -9.46 27.20
CA ASP A 189 9.46 -9.80 26.80
C ASP A 189 9.88 -9.07 25.51
N ALA A 190 11.18 -8.83 25.38
CA ALA A 190 11.77 -8.36 24.13
C ALA A 190 11.56 -9.39 23.00
N ILE A 191 11.31 -8.88 21.79
CA ILE A 191 11.15 -9.73 20.62
C ILE A 191 12.52 -10.12 20.07
N THR A 192 12.79 -11.42 20.08
CA THR A 192 14.06 -11.99 19.65
C THR A 192 13.86 -13.08 18.60
N CYS A 193 14.92 -13.38 17.85
CA CYS A 193 14.98 -14.53 16.95
C CYS A 193 14.77 -15.85 17.72
N VAL A 194 13.90 -16.72 17.20
CA VAL A 194 13.65 -18.05 17.79
C VAL A 194 14.87 -18.98 17.71
N LEU A 195 15.78 -18.73 16.76
CA LEU A 195 16.98 -19.55 16.53
C LEU A 195 18.22 -19.02 17.26
N CYS A 196 18.59 -17.76 17.00
CA CYS A 196 19.82 -17.19 17.56
C CYS A 196 19.59 -16.28 18.78
N ARG A 197 18.34 -16.00 19.15
CA ARG A 197 17.95 -15.08 20.24
C ARG A 197 18.44 -13.63 20.09
N ALA A 198 19.02 -13.26 18.95
CA ALA A 198 19.36 -11.88 18.68
C ALA A 198 18.09 -11.00 18.67
N PRO A 199 18.18 -9.73 19.10
CA PRO A 199 17.07 -8.78 19.01
C PRO A 199 16.52 -8.75 17.58
N TRP A 200 15.20 -8.83 17.45
CA TRP A 200 14.57 -8.77 16.15
C TRP A 200 14.03 -7.37 15.90
N ASP A 201 14.44 -6.75 14.79
CA ASP A 201 13.92 -5.48 14.32
C ASP A 201 12.43 -5.62 13.92
N VAL A 202 11.57 -5.63 14.92
CA VAL A 202 10.14 -5.45 14.69
C VAL A 202 9.84 -3.95 14.60
N PRO A 203 9.05 -3.51 13.61
CA PRO A 203 8.45 -2.19 13.69
C PRO A 203 7.62 -2.14 14.98
N ALA A 204 7.87 -1.12 15.81
CA ALA A 204 7.15 -0.95 17.06
C ALA A 204 5.63 -0.93 16.84
N ASP A 205 4.88 -1.60 17.72
CA ASP A 205 3.41 -1.50 17.73
C ASP A 205 3.01 -0.05 18.04
N PRO A 206 1.97 0.50 17.37
CA PRO A 206 1.55 1.88 17.53
C PRO A 206 0.77 2.06 18.83
N GLY A 207 1.46 2.09 19.96
CA GLY A 207 0.95 2.52 21.25
C GLY A 207 1.59 3.85 21.66
N GLU A 208 0.76 4.90 21.71
CA GLU A 208 1.00 6.20 22.36
C GLU A 208 2.19 7.03 21.86
N GLY A 209 1.92 7.91 20.86
CA GLY A 209 2.87 8.96 20.47
C GLY A 209 2.86 9.39 19.00
N GLY A 210 1.71 9.39 18.33
CA GLY A 210 1.38 10.32 17.23
C GLY A 210 2.38 10.54 16.08
N LYS A 211 3.25 9.59 15.73
CA LYS A 211 4.02 9.64 14.48
C LYS A 211 3.49 8.58 13.52
N SER A 212 2.85 9.04 12.45
CA SER A 212 2.42 8.23 11.32
C SER A 212 3.58 7.35 10.85
N THR A 213 3.35 6.04 10.69
CA THR A 213 4.32 5.08 10.12
C THR A 213 4.68 5.37 8.66
N TYR A 214 3.97 6.31 8.03
CA TYR A 214 4.13 6.69 6.64
C TYR A 214 4.94 7.97 6.52
N VAL A 215 5.72 8.09 5.44
CA VAL A 215 6.31 9.37 5.04
C VAL A 215 5.18 10.35 4.75
N ASN A 216 5.16 11.48 5.46
CA ASN A 216 4.18 12.54 5.26
C ASN A 216 4.84 13.76 4.60
N LEU A 217 4.23 14.26 3.52
CA LEU A 217 4.75 15.36 2.72
C LEU A 217 3.84 16.60 2.73
N ALA A 218 2.99 16.76 3.75
CA ALA A 218 2.03 17.88 3.81
C ALA A 218 2.73 19.24 3.77
N SER A 219 3.86 19.39 4.46
CA SER A 219 4.65 20.63 4.50
C SER A 219 5.26 21.01 3.14
N HIS A 220 5.33 20.08 2.20
CA HIS A 220 5.97 20.27 0.88
C HIS A 220 4.97 20.22 -0.28
N SER A 221 3.69 20.00 0.00
CA SER A 221 2.64 19.91 -1.01
C SER A 221 1.65 21.03 -0.86
N ASP A 222 1.62 21.95 -1.84
CA ASP A 222 0.69 23.08 -1.83
C ASP A 222 -0.77 22.64 -1.84
N ALA A 223 -1.08 21.52 -2.51
CA ALA A 223 -2.39 20.89 -2.49
C ALA A 223 -2.84 20.43 -1.09
N HIS A 224 -1.91 20.32 -0.14
CA HIS A 224 -2.15 19.89 1.25
C HIS A 224 -1.84 20.97 2.28
N ARG A 225 -1.48 22.19 1.85
CA ARG A 225 -1.21 23.32 2.75
C ARG A 225 -2.51 23.81 3.39
N GLY A 226 -2.47 24.19 4.68
CA GLY A 226 -3.60 24.80 5.38
C GLY A 226 -4.46 23.88 6.27
N GLY A 227 -4.04 22.63 6.48
CA GLY A 227 -4.76 21.67 7.33
C GLY A 227 -5.48 20.56 6.55
N GLY A 228 -5.94 19.53 7.26
CA GLY A 228 -6.58 18.36 6.65
C GLY A 228 -7.85 18.73 5.90
N ALA A 229 -7.96 18.28 4.65
CA ALA A 229 -9.20 18.41 3.88
C ALA A 229 -10.33 17.69 4.62
N SER A 230 -11.43 18.39 4.86
CA SER A 230 -12.62 17.74 5.39
C SER A 230 -13.16 16.72 4.38
N LEU A 231 -13.99 15.77 4.84
CA LEU A 231 -14.67 14.87 3.91
C LEU A 231 -15.52 15.65 2.91
N GLN A 232 -16.10 16.78 3.31
CA GLN A 232 -16.87 17.66 2.45
C GLN A 232 -15.97 18.28 1.35
N ASP A 233 -14.75 18.70 1.68
CA ASP A 233 -13.81 19.26 0.69
C ASP A 233 -13.38 18.23 -0.36
N LEU A 234 -13.26 16.96 0.03
CA LEU A 234 -12.79 15.89 -0.84
C LEU A 234 -13.91 15.27 -1.68
N TYR A 235 -15.09 15.12 -1.09
CA TYR A 235 -16.18 14.31 -1.63
C TYR A 235 -17.48 15.09 -1.87
N GLY A 236 -17.50 16.38 -1.54
CA GLY A 236 -18.70 17.23 -1.61
C GLY A 236 -19.84 16.59 -0.83
N ASP A 237 -21.05 16.68 -1.38
CA ASP A 237 -22.28 16.14 -0.80
C ASP A 237 -22.23 14.65 -0.48
N ARG A 238 -21.31 13.88 -1.11
CA ARG A 238 -21.17 12.45 -0.81
C ARG A 238 -20.50 12.17 0.53
N ALA A 239 -19.92 13.18 1.17
CA ALA A 239 -19.31 13.08 2.49
C ALA A 239 -20.27 12.51 3.54
N VAL A 240 -21.56 12.83 3.45
CA VAL A 240 -22.60 12.36 4.39
C VAL A 240 -22.70 10.84 4.42
N TRP A 241 -22.53 10.17 3.28
CA TRP A 241 -22.57 8.71 3.20
C TRP A 241 -21.32 8.07 3.78
N ILE A 242 -20.17 8.72 3.62
CA ILE A 242 -18.91 8.27 4.23
C ILE A 242 -18.99 8.38 5.75
N GLN A 243 -19.51 9.49 6.27
CA GLN A 243 -19.73 9.71 7.70
C GLN A 243 -20.69 8.66 8.28
N ALA A 244 -21.79 8.36 7.58
CA ALA A 244 -22.73 7.32 8.01
C ALA A 244 -22.09 5.92 8.06
N ASN A 245 -21.27 5.58 7.05
CA ASN A 245 -20.55 4.30 7.04
C ASN A 245 -19.47 4.21 8.12
N GLN A 246 -18.94 5.35 8.57
CA GLN A 246 -18.01 5.43 9.71
C GLN A 246 -18.73 5.46 11.07
N GLY A 247 -20.07 5.40 11.09
CA GLY A 247 -20.86 5.46 12.32
C GLY A 247 -20.94 6.84 12.96
N LEU A 248 -20.46 7.89 12.28
CA LEU A 248 -20.50 9.27 12.77
C LEU A 248 -21.91 9.88 12.70
N MET A 249 -22.81 9.27 11.92
CA MET A 249 -24.23 9.61 11.87
C MET A 249 -25.10 8.42 11.44
N GLY A 250 -26.40 8.49 11.72
CA GLY A 250 -27.35 7.47 11.27
C GLY A 250 -27.66 7.56 9.77
N ARG A 251 -27.90 6.41 9.12
CA ARG A 251 -28.23 6.33 7.68
C ARG A 251 -29.47 7.17 7.28
N ARG A 252 -30.49 7.25 8.14
CA ARG A 252 -31.66 8.12 7.91
C ARG A 252 -31.29 9.61 7.90
N ALA A 253 -30.41 10.03 8.80
CA ALA A 253 -29.94 11.41 8.84
C ALA A 253 -29.14 11.76 7.59
N ALA A 254 -28.24 10.86 7.16
CA ALA A 254 -27.50 11.03 5.90
C ALA A 254 -28.41 11.12 4.68
N ALA A 255 -29.46 10.27 4.60
CA ALA A 255 -30.43 10.30 3.51
C ALA A 255 -31.20 11.63 3.44
N ASN A 256 -31.60 12.19 4.60
CA ASN A 256 -32.28 13.48 4.66
C ASN A 256 -31.35 14.62 4.22
N LEU A 257 -30.12 14.67 4.74
CA LEU A 257 -29.12 15.68 4.36
C LEU A 257 -28.80 15.63 2.87
N TRP A 258 -28.66 14.42 2.30
CA TRP A 258 -28.48 14.22 0.87
C TRP A 258 -29.68 14.71 0.06
N ALA A 259 -30.92 14.40 0.47
CA ALA A 259 -32.12 14.87 -0.23
C ALA A 259 -32.24 16.41 -0.21
N SER A 260 -31.90 17.05 0.92
CA SER A 260 -31.85 18.52 1.03
C SER A 260 -30.79 19.13 0.11
N SER A 261 -29.59 18.56 0.03
CA SER A 261 -28.52 19.10 -0.82
C SER A 261 -28.85 19.01 -2.33
N GLN A 262 -29.72 18.06 -2.71
CA GLN A 262 -30.20 17.89 -4.08
C GLN A 262 -31.47 18.70 -4.40
N GLY A 263 -31.94 19.56 -3.48
CA GLY A 263 -33.15 20.36 -3.65
C GLY A 263 -34.44 19.55 -3.76
N ARG A 264 -34.48 18.35 -3.16
CA ARG A 264 -35.64 17.44 -3.21
C ARG A 264 -36.58 17.57 -1.99
N ILE A 265 -36.35 18.58 -1.14
CA ILE A 265 -37.15 18.91 0.04
C ILE A 265 -37.22 20.43 0.18
#